data_AF-A0A955ITU4-F1
#
_entry.id   AF-A0A955ITU4-F1
#
_cell.length_a   1.000
_cell.length_b   1.000
_cell.length_c   1.000
_cell.angle_alpha   90.00
_cell.angle_beta   90.00
_cell.angle_gamma   90.00
#
_symmetry.space_group_name_H-M   'P 1'
#
loop_
_entity.id
_entity.type
_entity.pdbx_description
1 polymer ?
#
loop_
_entity_poly.entity_id
_entity_poly.type
_entity_poly.pdbx_seq_one_letter_code
_entity_poly.pdbx_strand_id
1 'polypeptide(L)'
;EDGSTAVPLERSVETLAGLTAIDVELTFRGELEPWARKGERELALPSYNAPVARLEWELRLPPTFHGEREIFTNKRQCTRCHEGDVGIDQKSHDVGTRGEFDPPDEEYYTPKLVELWRTAPFLHDDRAATLRDVFTVHDAAGKHGKASLLTPAELDDLVEYLRSR
;
A
#
# COMPACT_ATOMS: atom_id res chain seq x y z
N GLU A 1 1.16 -23.66 47.18
CA GLU A 1 2.03 -23.56 45.99
C GLU A 1 1.11 -23.36 44.80
N ASP A 2 1.13 -22.18 44.20
CA ASP A 2 0.24 -21.79 43.11
C ASP A 2 0.66 -22.49 41.82
N GLY A 3 -0.19 -23.39 41.34
CA GLY A 3 -0.01 -24.06 40.07
C GLY A 3 -0.74 -23.32 38.95
N SER A 4 -0.05 -22.44 38.24
CA SER A 4 -0.54 -21.89 36.97
C SER A 4 -0.08 -22.77 35.81
N THR A 5 -1.01 -23.27 35.01
CA THR A 5 -0.70 -23.98 33.75
C THR A 5 -1.20 -23.14 32.58
N ALA A 6 -0.29 -22.76 31.68
CA ALA A 6 -0.60 -22.10 30.42
C ALA A 6 -0.67 -23.14 29.29
N VAL A 7 -1.65 -23.02 28.40
CA VAL A 7 -1.79 -23.86 27.20
C VAL A 7 -1.36 -23.04 25.99
N PRO A 8 -0.21 -23.33 25.34
CA PRO A 8 0.22 -22.58 24.17
C PRO A 8 -0.49 -23.08 22.90
N LEU A 9 -0.87 -22.16 22.03
CA LEU A 9 -1.34 -22.46 20.67
C LEU A 9 -0.46 -21.73 19.64
N GLU A 10 -0.15 -22.41 18.54
CA GLU A 10 0.75 -21.90 17.50
C GLU A 10 0.15 -20.74 16.71
N ARG A 11 1.01 -19.77 16.42
CA ARG A 11 0.69 -18.48 15.83
C ARG A 11 0.72 -18.59 14.29
N SER A 12 -0.35 -18.17 13.62
CA SER A 12 -0.32 -17.81 12.19
C SER A 12 -0.31 -16.28 12.06
N VAL A 13 0.54 -15.74 11.19
CA VAL A 13 0.96 -14.33 11.20
C VAL A 13 0.15 -13.42 10.26
N GLU A 14 -1.00 -13.87 9.73
CA GLU A 14 -1.67 -13.15 8.62
C GLU A 14 -3.05 -12.54 8.90
N THR A 15 -3.53 -12.47 10.15
CA THR A 15 -4.79 -11.77 10.44
C THR A 15 -4.68 -10.87 11.67
N LEU A 16 -4.74 -9.56 11.43
CA LEU A 16 -5.11 -8.54 12.41
C LEU A 16 -6.60 -8.70 12.79
N ALA A 17 -6.92 -9.75 13.53
CA ALA A 17 -8.18 -9.91 14.26
C ALA A 17 -7.84 -10.44 15.66
N GLY A 18 -7.89 -9.55 16.64
CA GLY A 18 -7.39 -9.78 17.99
C GLY A 18 -8.20 -10.82 18.76
N LEU A 19 -7.48 -11.75 19.40
CA LEU A 19 -7.96 -12.61 20.46
C LEU A 19 -8.57 -11.75 21.56
N THR A 20 -9.84 -11.98 21.92
CA THR A 20 -10.32 -11.51 23.23
C THR A 20 -9.88 -12.54 24.25
N ALA A 21 -8.75 -12.30 24.91
CA ALA A 21 -8.37 -13.04 26.10
C ALA A 21 -9.14 -12.45 27.28
N ILE A 22 -9.85 -13.29 28.03
CA ILE A 22 -10.34 -12.93 29.37
C ILE A 22 -9.49 -13.77 30.32
N ASP A 23 -8.62 -13.11 31.09
CA ASP A 23 -7.90 -13.76 32.17
C ASP A 23 -8.90 -14.13 33.26
N VAL A 24 -9.17 -15.42 33.43
CA VAL A 24 -10.03 -15.91 34.51
C VAL A 24 -9.15 -16.50 35.58
N GLU A 25 -9.03 -15.78 36.70
CA GLU A 25 -8.39 -16.28 37.92
C GLU A 25 -9.42 -17.08 38.73
N LEU A 26 -9.17 -18.38 38.94
CA LEU A 26 -10.01 -19.25 39.76
C LEU A 26 -9.34 -19.50 41.11
N THR A 27 -9.74 -18.76 42.15
CA THR A 27 -9.26 -18.97 43.53
C THR A 27 -10.24 -19.84 44.31
N PHE A 28 -9.81 -21.04 44.73
CA PHE A 28 -10.59 -21.90 45.63
C PHE A 28 -10.20 -21.59 47.08
N ARG A 29 -11.14 -21.08 47.90
CA ARG A 29 -10.96 -20.94 49.36
C ARG A 29 -11.62 -22.11 50.09
N GLY A 30 -10.84 -22.88 50.84
CA GLY A 30 -11.32 -23.92 51.74
C GLY A 30 -10.60 -23.89 53.10
N GLU A 31 -11.23 -24.45 54.13
CA GLU A 31 -10.62 -24.59 55.46
C GLU A 31 -9.42 -25.57 55.41
N LEU A 32 -8.39 -25.28 56.22
CA LEU A 32 -6.98 -25.70 56.16
C LEU A 32 -6.67 -27.20 56.30
N GLU A 33 -7.61 -28.11 56.08
CA GLU A 33 -7.32 -29.55 56.06
C GLU A 33 -6.73 -29.97 54.70
N PRO A 34 -5.66 -30.77 54.65
CA PRO A 34 -5.04 -31.18 53.39
C PRO A 34 -6.03 -31.97 52.53
N TRP A 35 -6.24 -31.48 51.31
CA TRP A 35 -7.21 -32.05 50.38
C TRP A 35 -6.73 -33.43 49.92
N ALA A 36 -7.44 -34.49 50.30
CA ALA A 36 -7.24 -35.80 49.71
C ALA A 36 -7.78 -35.82 48.27
N ARG A 37 -6.93 -36.09 47.26
CA ARG A 37 -7.33 -36.19 45.85
C ARG A 37 -8.42 -37.26 45.69
N LYS A 38 -9.68 -36.83 45.49
CA LYS A 38 -10.84 -37.72 45.30
C LYS A 38 -11.02 -38.22 43.86
N GLY A 39 -10.29 -37.65 42.90
CA GLY A 39 -10.33 -38.07 41.49
C GLY A 39 -9.94 -36.95 40.53
N GLU A 40 -9.87 -37.29 39.25
CA GLU A 40 -9.63 -36.37 38.13
C GLU A 40 -10.84 -36.44 37.20
N ARG A 41 -11.29 -35.27 36.73
CA ARG A 41 -12.39 -35.18 35.77
C ARG A 41 -12.08 -34.09 34.77
N GLU A 42 -12.38 -34.36 33.52
CA GLU A 42 -12.36 -33.36 32.46
C GLU A 42 -13.61 -32.48 32.61
N LEU A 43 -13.40 -31.18 32.85
CA LEU A 43 -14.48 -30.20 32.91
C LEU A 43 -14.76 -29.70 31.50
N ALA A 44 -15.95 -30.02 30.97
CA ALA A 44 -16.40 -29.41 29.73
C ALA A 44 -16.51 -27.88 29.94
N LEU A 45 -15.74 -27.12 29.17
CA LEU A 45 -15.78 -25.66 29.23
C LEU A 45 -17.19 -25.17 28.82
N PRO A 46 -17.74 -24.14 29.47
CA PRO A 46 -18.99 -23.55 29.05
C PRO A 46 -18.84 -22.96 27.65
N SER A 47 -19.70 -23.36 26.72
CA SER A 47 -19.82 -22.70 25.42
C SER A 47 -20.82 -21.55 25.55
N TYR A 48 -20.40 -20.35 25.15
CA TYR A 48 -21.27 -19.17 25.12
C TYR A 48 -21.38 -18.67 23.68
N ASN A 49 -22.61 -18.58 23.17
CA ASN A 49 -22.87 -17.94 21.89
C ASN A 49 -22.87 -16.42 22.08
N ALA A 50 -21.70 -15.81 21.99
CA ALA A 50 -21.60 -14.36 21.84
C ALA A 50 -21.88 -13.98 20.38
N PRO A 51 -22.72 -12.97 20.10
CA PRO A 51 -22.82 -12.42 18.75
C PRO A 51 -21.49 -11.76 18.39
N VAL A 52 -20.68 -12.44 17.57
CA VAL A 52 -19.49 -11.84 16.99
C VAL A 52 -19.97 -10.80 15.98
N ALA A 53 -19.76 -9.52 16.28
CA ALA A 53 -20.05 -8.46 15.31
C ALA A 53 -19.15 -8.67 14.10
N ARG A 54 -19.72 -9.13 12.98
CA ARG A 54 -19.00 -9.25 11.72
C ARG A 54 -19.03 -7.89 11.04
N LEU A 55 -17.88 -7.21 11.04
CA LEU A 55 -17.66 -6.06 10.18
C LEU A 55 -17.44 -6.59 8.76
N GLU A 56 -18.47 -6.50 7.92
CA GLU A 56 -18.37 -6.70 6.48
C GLU A 56 -18.14 -5.32 5.86
N TRP A 57 -16.96 -5.08 5.30
CA TRP A 57 -16.68 -3.90 4.48
C TRP A 57 -16.68 -4.30 3.01
N GLU A 58 -17.43 -3.59 2.18
CA GLU A 58 -17.31 -3.65 0.73
C GLU A 58 -16.39 -2.51 0.30
N LEU A 59 -15.13 -2.84 -0.01
CA LEU A 59 -14.22 -1.88 -0.62
C LEU A 59 -14.58 -1.75 -2.10
N ARG A 60 -15.38 -0.74 -2.44
CA ARG A 60 -15.60 -0.37 -3.85
C ARG A 60 -14.39 0.39 -4.36
N LEU A 61 -13.46 -0.35 -4.92
CA LEU A 61 -12.42 0.21 -5.75
C LEU A 61 -13.10 0.88 -6.96
N PRO A 62 -12.73 2.12 -7.33
CA PRO A 62 -13.21 2.72 -8.57
C PRO A 62 -12.93 1.75 -9.73
N PRO A 63 -13.78 1.72 -10.78
CA PRO A 63 -13.59 0.81 -11.93
C PRO A 63 -12.22 0.94 -12.62
N THR A 64 -11.44 1.97 -12.30
CA THR A 64 -10.10 2.27 -12.81
C THR A 64 -8.95 1.62 -12.02
N PHE A 65 -9.19 1.10 -10.82
CA PHE A 65 -8.12 0.64 -9.90
C PHE A 65 -7.31 -0.56 -10.42
N HIS A 66 -7.81 -1.29 -11.41
CA HIS A 66 -7.06 -2.37 -12.07
C HIS A 66 -6.23 -1.89 -13.29
N GLY A 67 -6.51 -0.71 -13.83
CA GLY A 67 -5.88 -0.17 -15.04
C GLY A 67 -4.69 0.77 -14.79
N GLU A 68 -4.63 1.43 -13.62
CA GLU A 68 -3.61 2.42 -13.25
C GLU A 68 -2.16 1.91 -13.42
N ARG A 69 -1.85 0.78 -12.78
CA ARG A 69 -0.54 0.12 -12.93
C ARG A 69 -0.34 -0.40 -14.35
N GLU A 70 -1.39 -0.89 -15.00
CA GLU A 70 -1.30 -1.46 -16.35
C GLU A 70 -1.02 -0.39 -17.43
N ILE A 71 -1.57 0.82 -17.26
CA ILE A 71 -1.29 1.98 -18.11
C ILE A 71 0.20 2.33 -18.02
N PHE A 72 0.74 2.33 -16.80
CA PHE A 72 2.15 2.57 -16.54
C PHE A 72 3.07 1.44 -17.08
N THR A 73 2.70 0.16 -16.89
CA THR A 73 3.59 -0.98 -17.21
C THR A 73 3.48 -1.49 -18.64
N ASN A 74 2.27 -1.59 -19.20
CA ASN A 74 2.03 -2.32 -20.45
C ASN A 74 1.66 -1.42 -21.63
N LYS A 75 0.99 -0.29 -21.41
CA LYS A 75 0.46 0.50 -22.53
C LYS A 75 1.42 1.54 -23.08
N ARG A 76 2.29 2.17 -22.26
CA ARG A 76 2.92 3.45 -22.65
C ARG A 76 4.42 3.65 -22.40
N GLN A 77 5.15 2.58 -22.11
CA GLN A 77 6.63 2.58 -21.99
C GLN A 77 7.19 3.42 -20.82
N CYS A 78 6.40 3.76 -19.81
CA CYS A 78 6.86 4.50 -18.63
C CYS A 78 7.96 3.72 -17.88
N THR A 79 7.81 2.39 -17.80
CA THR A 79 8.77 1.45 -17.23
C THR A 79 10.10 1.37 -17.96
N ARG A 80 10.23 1.97 -19.16
CA ARG A 80 11.51 1.99 -19.89
C ARG A 80 12.57 2.84 -19.18
N CYS A 81 12.14 3.93 -18.53
CA CYS A 81 13.00 4.81 -17.75
C CYS A 81 12.69 4.74 -16.25
N HIS A 82 11.41 4.58 -15.89
CA HIS A 82 10.99 4.46 -14.49
C HIS A 82 10.85 3.00 -14.08
N GLU A 83 11.98 2.32 -13.91
CA GLU A 83 12.07 0.91 -13.54
C GLU A 83 12.47 0.67 -12.08
N GLY A 84 12.22 -0.56 -11.62
CA GLY A 84 12.56 -1.01 -10.27
C GLY A 84 11.74 -0.36 -9.16
N ASP A 85 12.10 -0.69 -7.92
CA ASP A 85 11.34 -0.28 -6.72
C ASP A 85 11.41 1.24 -6.48
N VAL A 86 12.46 1.90 -6.97
CA VAL A 86 12.68 3.34 -6.81
C VAL A 86 12.18 4.15 -8.02
N GLY A 87 11.86 3.48 -9.14
CA GLY A 87 11.30 4.08 -10.35
C GLY A 87 12.28 4.95 -11.14
N ILE A 88 13.52 4.48 -11.35
CA ILE A 88 14.59 5.23 -12.03
C ILE A 88 15.63 4.29 -12.68
N ASP A 89 16.11 4.63 -13.89
CA ASP A 89 17.13 3.89 -14.64
C ASP A 89 18.55 4.49 -14.56
N GLN A 90 18.69 5.61 -13.86
CA GLN A 90 19.93 6.38 -13.66
C GLN A 90 20.57 6.93 -14.95
N LYS A 91 19.76 7.16 -15.98
CA LYS A 91 20.22 7.72 -17.26
C LYS A 91 19.56 9.06 -17.54
N SER A 92 20.17 9.82 -18.45
CA SER A 92 19.60 11.04 -19.02
C SER A 92 18.75 10.72 -20.25
N HIS A 93 17.67 11.46 -20.45
CA HIS A 93 16.80 11.33 -21.62
C HIS A 93 16.29 12.69 -22.07
N ASP A 94 16.14 12.88 -23.39
CA ASP A 94 15.30 13.93 -23.97
C ASP A 94 13.85 13.45 -24.10
N VAL A 95 13.01 13.88 -23.16
CA VAL A 95 11.56 13.62 -23.16
C VAL A 95 10.75 14.77 -23.76
N GLY A 96 11.38 15.71 -24.47
CA GLY A 96 10.70 16.83 -25.13
C GLY A 96 10.20 17.92 -24.19
N THR A 97 10.68 17.94 -22.94
CA THR A 97 10.29 18.91 -21.91
C THR A 97 11.33 20.01 -21.74
N ARG A 98 12.11 20.36 -22.76
CA ARG A 98 13.02 21.51 -22.70
C ARG A 98 12.22 22.81 -22.55
N GLY A 99 12.68 23.69 -21.68
CA GLY A 99 12.25 25.08 -21.55
C GLY A 99 12.88 25.96 -22.62
N GLU A 100 12.41 27.21 -22.69
CA GLU A 100 12.86 28.19 -23.69
C GLU A 100 14.36 28.50 -23.61
N PHE A 101 14.92 28.43 -22.40
CA PHE A 101 16.32 28.80 -22.12
C PHE A 101 17.26 27.59 -21.96
N ASP A 102 16.75 26.38 -22.15
CA ASP A 102 17.56 25.17 -22.06
C ASP A 102 18.47 25.01 -23.29
N PRO A 103 19.66 24.40 -23.14
CA PRO A 103 20.49 24.03 -24.28
C PRO A 103 19.74 23.12 -25.27
N PRO A 104 20.01 23.26 -26.58
CA PRO A 104 19.28 22.53 -27.62
C PRO A 104 19.44 21.00 -27.54
N ASP A 105 20.51 20.53 -26.89
CA ASP A 105 20.88 19.12 -26.80
C ASP A 105 20.75 18.59 -25.35
N GLU A 106 20.15 19.36 -24.44
CA GLU A 106 20.08 19.02 -23.01
C GLU A 106 19.21 17.77 -22.79
N GLU A 107 19.66 16.91 -21.88
CA GLU A 107 18.92 15.74 -21.43
C GLU A 107 18.81 15.75 -19.90
N TYR A 108 17.70 15.22 -19.38
CA TYR A 108 17.46 15.21 -17.94
C TYR A 108 17.57 13.82 -17.37
N TYR A 109 18.21 13.69 -16.21
CA TYR A 109 18.17 12.44 -15.46
C TYR A 109 16.74 12.08 -15.12
N THR A 110 16.38 10.82 -15.37
CA THR A 110 15.09 10.28 -14.95
C THR A 110 14.92 10.52 -13.43
N PRO A 111 13.88 11.22 -12.96
CA PRO A 111 13.68 11.40 -11.53
C PRO A 111 13.16 10.12 -10.87
N LYS A 112 13.40 9.98 -9.57
CA LYS A 112 12.75 8.95 -8.76
C LYS A 112 11.25 9.24 -8.68
N LEU A 113 10.42 8.20 -8.79
CA LEU A 113 8.96 8.35 -8.61
C LEU A 113 8.51 8.09 -7.18
N VAL A 114 9.37 7.48 -6.36
CA VAL A 114 9.07 7.28 -4.93
C VAL A 114 8.84 8.63 -4.26
N GLU A 115 7.67 8.76 -3.63
CA GLU A 115 7.20 9.95 -2.92
C GLU A 115 6.97 11.18 -3.81
N LEU A 116 6.67 10.96 -5.09
CA LEU A 116 6.41 12.01 -6.09
C LEU A 116 5.26 12.95 -5.68
N TRP A 117 4.28 12.44 -4.93
CA TRP A 117 3.08 13.19 -4.53
C TRP A 117 3.36 14.50 -3.77
N ARG A 118 4.54 14.64 -3.15
CA ARG A 118 4.92 15.82 -2.35
C ARG A 118 6.01 16.69 -2.98
N THR A 119 6.36 16.47 -4.24
CA THR A 119 7.50 17.16 -4.87
C THR A 119 7.08 18.25 -5.84
N ALA A 120 5.79 18.60 -5.92
CA ALA A 120 5.34 19.68 -6.79
C ALA A 120 6.04 21.02 -6.42
N PRO A 121 6.31 21.90 -7.41
CA PRO A 121 6.04 21.75 -8.85
C PRO A 121 6.92 20.70 -9.56
N PHE A 122 6.54 20.30 -10.77
CA PHE A 122 7.20 19.24 -11.54
C PHE A 122 8.02 19.79 -12.71
N LEU A 123 8.87 18.91 -13.28
CA LEU A 123 9.93 19.20 -14.26
C LEU A 123 11.16 19.88 -13.62
N HIS A 124 12.27 19.94 -14.36
CA HIS A 124 13.56 20.43 -13.85
C HIS A 124 13.58 21.93 -13.57
N ASP A 125 12.61 22.67 -14.13
CA ASP A 125 12.45 24.12 -14.04
C ASP A 125 11.17 24.53 -13.30
N ASP A 126 10.54 23.60 -12.57
CA ASP A 126 9.37 23.82 -11.71
C ASP A 126 8.12 24.40 -12.44
N ARG A 127 8.07 24.36 -13.77
CA ARG A 127 6.99 25.04 -14.52
C ARG A 127 5.65 24.31 -14.49
N ALA A 128 5.65 23.00 -14.22
CA ALA A 128 4.43 22.20 -14.21
C ALA A 128 3.82 22.17 -12.81
N ALA A 129 2.73 22.92 -12.58
CA ALA A 129 2.08 22.98 -11.27
C ALA A 129 1.44 21.64 -10.85
N THR A 130 1.02 20.82 -11.81
CA THR A 130 0.41 19.51 -11.57
C THR A 130 1.01 18.42 -12.46
N LEU A 131 0.89 17.15 -12.06
CA LEU A 131 1.27 16.01 -12.90
C LEU A 131 0.51 15.97 -14.23
N ARG A 132 -0.72 16.50 -14.28
CA ARG A 132 -1.47 16.60 -15.52
C ARG A 132 -0.82 17.60 -16.48
N ASP A 133 -0.30 18.70 -15.97
CA ASP A 133 0.34 19.74 -16.78
C ASP A 133 1.61 19.22 -17.45
N VAL A 134 2.33 18.30 -16.80
CA VAL A 134 3.48 17.60 -17.40
C VAL A 134 3.12 17.02 -18.77
N PHE A 135 1.98 16.32 -18.86
CA PHE A 135 1.58 15.61 -20.08
C PHE A 135 0.71 16.43 -21.04
N THR A 136 0.02 17.46 -20.56
CA THR A 136 -0.96 18.22 -21.36
C THR A 136 -0.48 19.60 -21.78
N VAL A 137 0.38 20.24 -20.99
CA VAL A 137 0.89 21.60 -21.23
C VAL A 137 2.35 21.56 -21.65
N HIS A 138 3.14 20.66 -21.04
CA HIS A 138 4.60 20.66 -21.15
C HIS A 138 5.19 19.48 -21.95
N ASP A 139 4.36 18.68 -22.63
CA ASP A 139 4.77 17.58 -23.52
C ASP A 139 4.27 17.82 -24.97
N ALA A 140 4.51 19.03 -25.50
CA ALA A 140 4.05 19.40 -26.85
C ALA A 140 4.65 18.51 -27.96
N ALA A 141 5.84 17.96 -27.73
CA ALA A 141 6.49 17.03 -28.66
C ALA A 141 5.97 15.59 -28.54
N GLY A 142 5.16 15.27 -27.51
CA GLY A 142 4.65 13.93 -27.24
C GLY A 142 5.75 12.90 -27.02
N LYS A 143 6.90 13.32 -26.46
CA LYS A 143 8.10 12.50 -26.27
C LYS A 143 8.18 11.91 -24.86
N HIS A 144 7.34 12.35 -23.92
CA HIS A 144 7.33 11.86 -22.56
C HIS A 144 6.63 10.48 -22.47
N GLY A 145 7.32 9.47 -22.99
CA GLY A 145 6.76 8.14 -23.22
C GLY A 145 5.71 8.18 -24.34
N LYS A 146 4.63 7.41 -24.18
CA LYS A 146 3.46 7.44 -25.09
C LYS A 146 2.25 8.15 -24.48
N ALA A 147 2.45 9.05 -23.51
CA ALA A 147 1.37 9.70 -22.79
C ALA A 147 0.41 10.46 -23.73
N SER A 148 0.94 11.05 -24.81
CA SER A 148 0.18 11.71 -25.88
C SER A 148 -0.85 10.82 -26.59
N LEU A 149 -0.75 9.48 -26.47
CA LEU A 149 -1.69 8.53 -27.05
C LEU A 149 -2.78 8.08 -26.08
N LEU A 150 -2.77 8.56 -24.84
CA LEU A 150 -3.77 8.23 -23.82
C LEU A 150 -5.07 8.98 -24.06
N THR A 151 -6.20 8.31 -23.81
CA THR A 151 -7.46 9.03 -23.66
C THR A 151 -7.44 9.88 -22.38
N PRO A 152 -8.30 10.91 -22.25
CA PRO A 152 -8.35 11.71 -21.02
C PRO A 152 -8.53 10.89 -19.74
N ALA A 153 -9.37 9.84 -19.79
CA ALA A 153 -9.59 8.94 -18.66
C ALA A 153 -8.35 8.09 -18.35
N GLU A 154 -7.66 7.55 -19.37
CA GLU A 154 -6.43 6.80 -19.13
C GLU A 154 -5.30 7.71 -18.61
N LEU A 155 -5.31 9.01 -18.95
CA LEU A 155 -4.38 9.98 -18.39
C LEU A 155 -4.71 10.29 -16.92
N ASP A 156 -5.99 10.40 -16.57
CA ASP A 156 -6.42 10.54 -15.17
C ASP A 156 -5.93 9.35 -14.32
N ASP A 157 -6.10 8.13 -14.83
CA ASP A 157 -5.63 6.91 -14.18
C ASP A 157 -4.09 6.90 -14.02
N LEU A 158 -3.34 7.33 -15.04
CA LEU A 158 -1.88 7.46 -14.94
C LEU A 158 -1.48 8.49 -13.87
N VAL A 159 -2.16 9.63 -13.82
CA VAL A 159 -1.86 10.68 -12.83
C VAL A 159 -2.15 10.18 -11.41
N GLU A 160 -3.26 9.46 -11.22
CA GLU A 160 -3.61 8.91 -9.91
C GLU A 160 -2.62 7.83 -9.47
N TYR A 161 -2.21 6.96 -10.40
CA TYR A 161 -1.14 6.01 -10.15
C TYR A 161 0.14 6.70 -9.69
N LEU A 162 0.55 7.78 -10.38
CA LEU A 162 1.76 8.54 -10.05
C LEU A 162 1.69 9.22 -8.67
N ARG A 163 0.50 9.64 -8.23
CA ARG A 163 0.28 10.17 -6.88
C ARG A 163 0.33 9.10 -5.79
N SER A 164 0.13 7.84 -6.15
CA SER A 164 0.24 6.72 -5.20
C SER A 164 1.68 6.26 -4.96
N ARG A 165 2.68 6.90 -5.61
CA ARG A 165 4.09 6.51 -5.56
C ARG A 165 4.90 7.23 -4.49
#